data_AF-E4KPK8-F1
#
_entry.id   AF-E4KPK8-F1
#
_cell.length_a   1.000
_cell.length_b   1.000
_cell.length_c   1.000
_cell.angle_alpha   90.00
_cell.angle_beta   90.00
_cell.angle_gamma   90.00
#
_symmetry.space_group_name_H-M   'P 1'
#
loop_
_entity.id
_entity.type
_entity.pdbx_description
1 polymer ?
#
loop_
_entity_poly.entity_id
_entity_poly.type
_entity_poly.pdbx_seq_one_letter_code
_entity_poly.pdbx_strand_id
1 'polypeptide(L)'
;MTWAFSYPGLADIFYLILYQLRNKLTTLVTLDFYRLPYNLFFSGIASLALVSVLVGVFAIAGTDSAYTQYLWYLSSGLTSLGLLGILFMLVKAIGVGLEIPN
;
A
#
# COMPACT_ATOMS: atom_id res chain seq x y z
N MET A 1 8.76 -20.25 5.11
CA MET A 1 7.53 -19.95 4.36
C MET A 1 7.35 -18.45 4.35
N THR A 2 7.14 -17.93 3.16
CA THR A 2 7.34 -16.54 2.80
C THR A 2 6.08 -15.73 3.13
N TRP A 3 6.27 -14.47 3.52
CA TRP A 3 5.28 -13.52 4.05
C TRP A 3 4.17 -13.13 3.06
N ALA A 4 3.94 -13.94 2.03
CA ALA A 4 2.99 -13.75 0.93
C ALA A 4 1.57 -13.45 1.42
N PHE A 5 1.15 -14.03 2.54
CA PHE A 5 -0.17 -13.78 3.15
C PHE A 5 -0.17 -12.58 4.10
N SER A 6 0.99 -12.20 4.63
CA SER A 6 1.13 -11.04 5.52
C SER A 6 0.97 -9.72 4.77
N TYR A 7 1.46 -9.60 3.52
CA TYR A 7 1.32 -8.36 2.76
C TYR A 7 -0.14 -8.01 2.43
N PRO A 8 -0.95 -8.92 1.84
CA PRO A 8 -2.37 -8.66 1.63
C PRO A 8 -3.12 -8.46 2.94
N GLY A 9 -2.80 -9.23 3.99
CA GLY A 9 -3.44 -9.08 5.30
C GLY A 9 -3.20 -7.70 5.92
N LEU A 10 -1.96 -7.20 5.89
CA LEU A 10 -1.65 -5.85 6.37
C LEU A 10 -2.28 -4.76 5.50
N ALA A 11 -2.32 -4.96 4.18
CA ALA A 11 -2.97 -4.03 3.27
C ALA A 11 -4.49 -3.96 3.48
N ASP A 12 -5.14 -5.07 3.84
CA ASP A 12 -6.57 -5.12 4.14
C ASP A 12 -6.88 -4.42 5.47
N ILE A 13 -6.05 -4.63 6.50
CA ILE A 13 -6.14 -3.86 7.76
C ILE A 13 -5.99 -2.36 7.46
N PHE A 14 -5.02 -1.98 6.64
CA PHE A 14 -4.81 -0.60 6.23
C PHE A 14 -6.01 -0.04 5.45
N TYR A 15 -6.59 -0.81 4.55
CA TYR A 15 -7.81 -0.45 3.83
C TYR A 15 -8.99 -0.20 4.78
N LEU A 16 -9.19 -1.06 5.78
CA LEU A 16 -10.25 -0.89 6.77
C LEU A 16 -10.07 0.40 7.59
N ILE A 17 -8.83 0.74 7.96
CA ILE A 17 -8.51 2.01 8.64
C ILE A 17 -8.90 3.21 7.75
N LEU A 18 -8.50 3.16 6.46
CA LEU A 18 -8.87 4.21 5.50
C LEU A 18 -10.37 4.33 5.29
N TYR A 19 -11.09 3.20 5.25
CA TYR A 19 -12.54 3.18 5.12
C TYR A 19 -13.24 3.85 6.31
N GLN A 20 -12.79 3.58 7.54
CA GLN A 20 -13.33 4.21 8.73
C GLN A 20 -13.02 5.72 8.78
N LEU A 21 -11.81 6.12 8.37
CA LEU A 21 -11.42 7.53 8.26
C LEU A 21 -12.27 8.27 7.21
N ARG A 22 -12.51 7.66 6.04
CA ARG A 22 -13.36 8.22 5.00
C ARG A 22 -14.76 8.56 5.51
N ASN A 23 -15.38 7.65 6.26
CA ASN A 23 -16.74 7.86 6.77
C ASN A 23 -16.81 9.08 7.71
N LYS A 24 -15.72 9.40 8.41
CA LYS A 24 -15.62 10.58 9.30
C LYS A 24 -15.27 11.89 8.56
N LEU A 25 -14.54 11.82 7.45
CA LEU A 25 -14.04 12.98 6.70
C LEU A 25 -14.93 13.35 5.49
N THR A 26 -16.22 12.99 5.56
CA THR A 26 -17.19 12.90 4.45
C THR A 26 -17.39 14.17 3.63
N THR A 27 -16.92 15.33 4.10
CA THR A 27 -17.08 16.64 3.44
C THR A 27 -15.89 17.10 2.60
N LEU A 28 -14.67 16.55 2.73
CA LEU A 28 -13.46 17.11 2.11
C LEU A 28 -12.72 16.17 1.15
N VAL A 29 -13.06 14.89 1.15
CA VAL A 29 -12.32 13.85 0.43
C VAL A 29 -13.12 13.41 -0.80
N THR A 30 -12.97 14.14 -1.91
CA THR A 30 -13.45 13.66 -3.21
C THR A 30 -12.59 12.46 -3.64
N LEU A 31 -13.27 11.34 -3.91
CA LEU A 31 -12.68 10.02 -4.18
C LEU A 31 -11.66 9.99 -5.33
N ASP A 32 -11.74 10.95 -6.25
CA ASP A 32 -10.81 11.04 -7.38
C ASP A 32 -9.38 11.43 -6.97
N PHE A 33 -9.19 12.12 -5.85
CA PHE A 33 -7.86 12.53 -5.40
C PHE A 33 -6.98 11.36 -4.94
N TYR A 34 -7.57 10.21 -4.58
CA TYR A 34 -6.82 9.10 -3.96
C TYR A 34 -6.43 7.99 -4.93
N ARG A 35 -6.85 8.04 -6.20
CA ARG A 35 -6.76 6.90 -7.12
C ARG A 35 -5.31 6.48 -7.41
N LEU A 36 -4.42 7.44 -7.67
CA LEU A 36 -3.03 7.13 -8.03
C LEU A 36 -2.23 6.53 -6.84
N PRO A 37 -2.15 7.17 -5.66
CA PRO A 37 -1.44 6.59 -4.52
C PRO A 37 -2.03 5.26 -4.06
N TYR A 38 -3.36 5.12 -4.12
CA TYR A 38 -4.04 3.87 -3.81
C TYR A 38 -3.63 2.77 -4.79
N ASN A 39 -3.70 3.00 -6.09
CA ASN A 39 -3.30 2.02 -7.09
C ASN A 39 -1.82 1.61 -6.96
N LEU A 40 -0.93 2.58 -6.69
CA LEU A 40 0.50 2.31 -6.45
C LEU A 40 0.70 1.43 -5.21
N PHE A 41 0.02 1.73 -4.10
CA PHE A 41 0.11 0.96 -2.87
C PHE A 41 -0.35 -0.49 -3.08
N PHE A 42 -1.54 -0.71 -3.63
CA PHE A 42 -2.07 -2.06 -3.84
C PHE A 42 -1.31 -2.85 -4.90
N SER A 43 -0.80 -2.19 -5.95
CA SER A 43 0.07 -2.84 -6.95
C SER A 43 1.40 -3.27 -6.34
N GLY A 44 1.98 -2.43 -5.47
CA GLY A 44 3.18 -2.75 -4.70
C GLY A 44 2.96 -3.97 -3.79
N ILE A 45 1.87 -3.98 -3.02
CA ILE A 45 1.50 -5.11 -2.14
C ILE A 45 1.30 -6.41 -2.92
N ALA A 46 0.56 -6.36 -4.04
CA ALA A 46 0.33 -7.54 -4.88
C ALA A 46 1.65 -8.09 -5.44
N SER A 47 2.54 -7.20 -5.87
CA SER A 47 3.86 -7.57 -6.35
C SER A 47 4.73 -8.14 -5.23
N LEU A 48 4.67 -7.58 -4.01
CA LEU A 48 5.37 -8.12 -2.84
C LEU A 48 4.89 -9.55 -2.53
N ALA A 49 3.58 -9.78 -2.53
CA ALA A 49 3.02 -11.11 -2.30
C ALA A 49 3.54 -12.12 -3.34
N LEU A 50 3.54 -11.73 -4.62
CA LEU A 50 4.03 -12.57 -5.71
C LEU A 50 5.53 -12.88 -5.59
N VAL A 51 6.37 -11.88 -5.30
CA VAL A 51 7.81 -12.11 -5.05
C VAL A 51 8.03 -13.02 -3.87
N SER A 52 7.26 -12.86 -2.80
CA SER A 52 7.31 -13.72 -1.63
C SER A 52 7.02 -15.18 -2.01
N VAL A 53 6.02 -15.43 -2.86
CA VAL A 53 5.76 -16.78 -3.40
C VAL A 53 6.94 -17.28 -4.23
N LEU A 54 7.48 -16.48 -5.15
CA LEU A 54 8.62 -16.86 -6.00
C LEU A 54 9.86 -17.24 -5.19
N VAL A 55 10.18 -16.48 -4.13
CA VAL A 55 11.27 -16.79 -3.21
C VAL A 55 11.05 -18.15 -2.54
N GLY A 56 9.81 -18.48 -2.17
CA GLY A 56 9.47 -19.79 -1.63
C GLY A 56 9.68 -20.91 -2.65
N VAL A 57 9.25 -20.71 -3.90
CA VAL A 57 9.44 -21.68 -5.00
C VAL A 57 10.92 -21.92 -5.28
N PHE A 58 11.72 -20.86 -5.39
CA PHE A 58 13.15 -20.99 -5.65
C PHE A 58 13.91 -21.65 -4.50
N ALA A 59 13.51 -21.39 -3.25
CA ALA A 59 14.07 -22.09 -2.10
C ALA A 59 13.79 -23.60 -2.13
N ILE A 60 12.60 -24.03 -2.55
CA ILE A 60 12.26 -25.45 -2.71
C ILE A 60 13.06 -26.07 -3.86
N ALA A 61 13.24 -25.33 -4.96
CA ALA A 61 14.01 -25.77 -6.12
C ALA A 61 15.53 -25.77 -5.87
N GLY A 62 16.02 -25.16 -4.79
CA GLY A 62 17.45 -25.02 -4.50
C GLY A 62 18.18 -24.06 -5.44
N THR A 63 17.47 -23.10 -6.02
CA THR A 63 18.00 -22.12 -6.99
C THR A 63 17.82 -20.69 -6.48
N ASP A 64 18.51 -19.72 -7.08
CA ASP A 64 18.30 -18.29 -6.83
C ASP A 64 18.12 -17.50 -8.15
N SER A 65 17.65 -16.26 -8.04
CA SER A 65 17.50 -15.37 -9.18
C SER A 65 17.65 -13.92 -8.77
N ALA A 66 18.57 -13.18 -9.40
CA ALA A 66 18.76 -11.75 -9.16
C ALA A 66 17.47 -10.92 -9.40
N TYR A 67 16.56 -11.41 -10.24
CA TYR A 67 15.26 -10.78 -10.48
C TYR A 67 14.37 -10.75 -9.24
N THR A 68 14.51 -11.72 -8.33
CA THR A 68 13.73 -11.69 -7.07
C THR A 68 14.07 -10.47 -6.22
N GLN A 69 15.36 -10.15 -6.10
CA GLN A 69 15.84 -8.99 -5.35
C GLN A 69 15.40 -7.68 -6.02
N TYR A 70 15.48 -7.60 -7.35
CA TYR A 70 15.01 -6.44 -8.10
C TYR A 70 13.50 -6.20 -7.89
N LEU A 71 12.68 -7.25 -8.07
CA LEU A 71 11.25 -7.16 -7.85
C LEU A 71 10.93 -6.80 -6.40
N TRP A 72 11.77 -7.21 -5.44
CA TRP A 72 11.62 -6.86 -4.04
C TRP A 72 11.78 -5.36 -3.78
N TYR A 73 12.83 -4.75 -4.33
CA TYR A 73 13.03 -3.30 -4.23
C TYR A 73 11.95 -2.52 -4.96
N LEU A 74 11.58 -2.93 -6.18
CA LEU A 74 10.55 -2.24 -6.96
C LEU A 74 9.19 -2.28 -6.25
N SER A 75 8.78 -3.46 -5.77
CA SER A 75 7.50 -3.63 -5.06
C SER A 75 7.47 -2.87 -3.73
N SER A 76 8.59 -2.85 -3.00
CA SER A 76 8.73 -2.07 -1.77
C SER A 76 8.69 -0.56 -2.04
N GLY A 77 9.29 -0.13 -3.14
CA GLY A 77 9.25 1.26 -3.61
C GLY A 77 7.84 1.71 -3.96
N LEU A 78 7.11 0.92 -4.77
CA LEU A 78 5.71 1.21 -5.11
C LEU A 78 4.81 1.29 -3.86
N THR A 79 4.98 0.35 -2.94
CA THR A 79 4.23 0.33 -1.68
C THR A 79 4.52 1.58 -0.84
N SER A 80 5.80 1.93 -0.67
CA SER A 80 6.21 3.11 0.09
C SER A 80 5.73 4.41 -0.55
N LEU A 81 5.84 4.55 -1.87
CA LEU A 81 5.38 5.74 -2.61
C LEU A 81 3.86 5.89 -2.53
N GLY A 82 3.12 4.79 -2.71
CA GLY A 82 1.67 4.77 -2.53
C GLY A 82 1.27 5.17 -1.11
N LEU A 83 1.93 4.61 -0.11
CA LEU A 83 1.68 4.92 1.30
C LEU A 83 1.95 6.39 1.63
N LEU A 84 3.09 6.93 1.19
CA LEU A 84 3.44 8.34 1.38
C LEU A 84 2.42 9.26 0.70
N GLY A 85 1.97 8.93 -0.51
CA GLY A 85 0.94 9.69 -1.20
C GLY A 85 -0.40 9.69 -0.45
N ILE A 86 -0.80 8.54 0.09
CA ILE A 86 -2.01 8.42 0.92
C ILE A 86 -1.88 9.25 2.21
N LEU A 87 -0.74 9.15 2.92
CA LEU A 87 -0.49 9.89 4.15
C LEU A 87 -0.47 11.40 3.92
N PHE A 88 0.21 11.86 2.87
CA PHE A 88 0.24 13.28 2.49
C PHE A 88 -1.17 13.82 2.23
N MET A 89 -1.99 13.05 1.52
CA MET A 89 -3.38 13.43 1.24
C MET A 89 -4.24 13.45 2.51
N LEU A 90 -4.08 12.47 3.40
CA LEU A 90 -4.78 12.45 4.69
C LEU A 90 -4.41 13.64 5.55
N VAL A 91 -3.13 13.99 5.66
CA VAL A 91 -2.65 15.17 6.40
C VAL A 91 -3.27 16.44 5.80
N LYS A 92 -3.29 16.57 4.47
CA LYS A 92 -3.92 17.72 3.81
C LYS A 92 -5.43 17.76 4.09
N ALA A 93 -6.13 16.64 4.04
CA ALA A 93 -7.56 16.57 4.31
C ALA A 93 -7.89 16.94 5.76
N ILE A 94 -7.07 16.51 6.72
CA ILE A 94 -7.22 16.88 8.14
C ILE A 94 -6.87 18.37 8.35
N GLY A 95 -5.80 18.86 7.73
CA GLY A 95 -5.39 20.27 7.82
C GLY A 95 -6.47 21.23 7.29
N VAL A 96 -7.09 20.90 6.15
CA VAL A 96 -8.23 21.65 5.60
C VAL A 96 -9.48 21.46 6.47
N GLY A 97 -9.67 20.30 7.09
CA GLY A 97 -10.78 20.03 8.01
C GLY A 97 -10.65 20.68 9.39
N LEU A 98 -9.46 21.18 9.75
CA LEU A 98 -9.20 21.99 10.95
C LEU A 98 -9.44 23.49 10.70
N GLU A 99 -9.59 23.93 9.45
CA GLU A 99 -10.06 25.26 9.09
C GLU A 99 -11.60 25.33 9.09
N ILE A 100 -12.26 24.75 10.10
CA ILE A 100 -13.65 25.14 10.39
C ILE A 100 -13.56 26.41 11.25
N PRO A 101 -13.86 27.60 10.70
CA PRO A 101 -13.98 28.80 11.51
C PRO A 101 -15.15 28.63 12.48
N ASN A 102 -14.86 28.89 13.77
CA ASN A 102 -15.76 29.16 14.91
C ASN A 102 -17.19 28.62 14.86
#